data_AF-A0A7J4U1W7-F1
#
_entry.id   AF-A0A7J4U1W7-F1
#
_cell.length_a   1.000
_cell.length_b   1.000
_cell.length_c   1.000
_cell.angle_alpha   90.00
_cell.angle_beta   90.00
_cell.angle_gamma   90.00
#
_symmetry.space_group_name_H-M   'P 1'
#
loop_
_entity.id
_entity.type
_entity.pdbx_description
1 polymer ?
#
loop_
_entity_poly.entity_id
_entity_poly.type
_entity_poly.pdbx_seq_one_letter_code
_entity_poly.pdbx_strand_id
1 'polypeptide(L)'
;MEEHSLYGWAALFVVWVIVVLLNAWSGAHFASDRFADRWGTLTLHVASAPLVLSGLLLVAWFPQRMLGQDAKVRTRAAHLAELDAAQDAETIEGDLSCPSCGTLSEDLERRDGRVFVRCMSADCEGWGELDGTCDACSTPTPSRLTCVACGLNTTVIDYLVSKEAW
;
A
#
# COMPACT_ATOMS: atom_id res chain seq x y z
N MET A 1 7.60 -15.76 7.00
CA MET A 1 7.31 -15.42 8.41
C MET A 1 5.88 -14.91 8.62
N GLU A 2 4.99 -14.96 7.62
CA GLU A 2 3.65 -14.34 7.70
C GLU A 2 2.60 -15.15 8.47
N GLU A 3 2.68 -16.49 8.42
CA GLU A 3 1.58 -17.35 8.87
C GLU A 3 1.38 -17.29 10.39
N HIS A 4 2.47 -17.34 11.17
CA HIS A 4 2.42 -17.26 12.63
C HIS A 4 2.00 -15.88 13.15
N SER A 5 2.27 -14.85 12.36
CA SER A 5 1.95 -13.47 12.70
C SER A 5 0.41 -13.27 12.66
N LEU A 6 -0.23 -13.72 11.58
CA LEU A 6 -1.68 -13.59 11.41
C LEU A 6 -2.48 -14.35 12.48
N TYR A 7 -2.08 -15.60 12.78
CA TYR A 7 -2.73 -16.39 13.82
C TYR A 7 -2.60 -15.75 15.21
N GLY A 8 -1.44 -15.16 15.52
CA GLY A 8 -1.23 -14.44 16.78
C GLY A 8 -2.14 -13.22 16.93
N TRP A 9 -2.32 -12.44 15.87
CA TRP A 9 -3.26 -11.32 15.87
C TRP A 9 -4.71 -11.77 16.01
N ALA A 10 -5.12 -12.81 15.26
CA ALA A 10 -6.47 -13.34 15.32
C ALA A 10 -6.80 -13.86 16.73
N ALA A 11 -5.86 -14.58 17.36
CA ALA A 11 -6.01 -15.04 18.74
C ALA A 11 -6.12 -13.86 19.72
N LEU A 12 -5.27 -12.83 19.58
CA LEU A 12 -5.34 -11.59 20.39
C LEU A 12 -6.71 -10.92 20.22
N PHE A 13 -7.21 -10.82 18.99
CA PHE A 13 -8.51 -10.22 18.68
C PHE A 13 -9.65 -10.97 19.35
N VAL A 14 -9.67 -12.31 19.26
CA VAL A 14 -10.67 -13.14 19.93
C VAL A 14 -10.64 -12.94 21.45
N VAL A 15 -9.45 -12.95 22.06
CA VAL A 15 -9.30 -12.69 23.50
C VAL A 15 -9.82 -11.31 23.87
N TRP A 16 -9.50 -10.29 23.08
CA TRP A 16 -10.00 -8.93 23.31
C TRP A 16 -11.52 -8.85 23.23
N VAL A 17 -12.16 -9.49 22.24
CA VAL A 17 -13.62 -9.55 22.13
C VAL A 17 -14.24 -10.19 23.37
N ILE A 18 -13.66 -11.26 23.92
CA ILE A 18 -14.14 -11.87 25.17
C ILE A 18 -14.09 -10.85 26.33
N VAL A 19 -13.00 -10.09 26.44
CA VAL A 19 -12.88 -9.04 27.48
C VAL A 19 -13.94 -7.94 27.30
N VAL A 20 -14.21 -7.52 26.05
CA VAL A 20 -15.28 -6.55 25.73
C VAL A 20 -16.65 -7.09 26.16
N LEU A 21 -16.96 -8.34 25.83
CA LEU A 21 -18.22 -8.97 26.22
C LEU A 21 -18.37 -9.07 27.74
N LEU A 22 -17.31 -9.44 28.47
CA LEU A 22 -17.33 -9.47 29.93
C LEU A 22 -17.53 -8.07 30.55
N ASN A 23 -16.87 -7.05 29.98
CA ASN A 23 -17.03 -5.66 30.43
C ASN A 23 -18.46 -5.15 30.19
N ALA A 24 -19.01 -5.37 28.99
CA ALA A 24 -20.37 -4.98 28.65
C ALA A 24 -21.43 -5.73 29.48
N TRP A 25 -21.26 -7.04 29.63
CA TRP A 25 -22.15 -7.89 30.44
C TRP A 25 -22.20 -7.43 31.89
N SER A 26 -21.03 -7.21 32.51
CA SER A 26 -20.97 -6.75 33.91
C SER A 26 -21.54 -5.35 34.12
N GLY A 27 -21.29 -4.43 33.18
CA GLY A 27 -21.88 -3.08 33.20
C GLY A 27 -23.40 -3.11 33.08
N ALA A 28 -23.94 -3.88 32.13
CA ALA A 28 -25.38 -4.03 31.94
C ALA A 28 -26.06 -4.66 33.16
N HIS A 29 -25.46 -5.70 33.75
CA HIS A 29 -25.99 -6.34 34.95
C HIS A 29 -25.99 -5.42 36.16
N PHE A 30 -24.93 -4.62 36.37
CA PHE A 30 -24.91 -3.65 37.46
C PHE A 30 -25.92 -2.52 37.23
N ALA A 31 -26.03 -1.98 36.01
CA ALA A 31 -27.00 -0.94 35.69
C ALA A 31 -28.46 -1.39 35.81
N SER A 32 -28.73 -2.68 35.59
CA SER A 32 -30.07 -3.28 35.77
C SER A 32 -30.42 -3.55 37.23
N ASP A 33 -29.44 -3.51 38.15
CA ASP A 33 -29.67 -3.76 39.57
C ASP A 33 -30.34 -2.56 40.22
N ARG A 34 -31.59 -2.75 40.68
CA ARG A 34 -32.43 -1.69 41.24
C ARG A 34 -31.85 -1.10 42.54
N PHE A 35 -31.09 -1.88 43.28
CA PHE A 35 -30.52 -1.47 44.56
C PHE A 35 -29.01 -1.20 44.47
N ALA A 36 -28.39 -1.48 43.32
CA ALA A 36 -26.95 -1.35 43.08
C ALA A 36 -26.07 -2.08 44.13
N ASP A 37 -26.57 -3.19 44.68
CA ASP A 37 -25.89 -3.95 45.74
C ASP A 37 -24.88 -4.96 45.18
N ARG A 38 -24.89 -5.20 43.87
CA ARG A 38 -23.96 -6.11 43.18
C ARG A 38 -22.59 -5.46 42.94
N TRP A 39 -21.88 -5.15 44.01
CA TRP A 39 -20.52 -4.59 43.96
C TRP A 39 -19.55 -5.44 43.14
N GLY A 40 -19.72 -6.77 43.13
CA GLY A 40 -18.88 -7.66 42.31
C GLY A 40 -18.96 -7.37 40.81
N THR A 41 -20.14 -7.10 40.26
CA THR A 41 -20.29 -6.75 38.84
C THR A 41 -19.74 -5.37 38.53
N LEU A 42 -19.89 -4.41 39.46
CA LEU A 42 -19.26 -3.09 39.33
C LEU A 42 -17.73 -3.21 39.32
N THR A 43 -17.15 -3.95 40.27
CA THR A 43 -15.69 -4.16 40.34
C THR A 43 -15.18 -4.84 39.07
N LEU A 44 -15.89 -5.85 38.55
CA LEU A 44 -15.51 -6.51 37.29
C LEU A 44 -15.55 -5.52 36.12
N HIS A 45 -16.58 -4.69 36.02
CA HIS A 45 -16.71 -3.68 34.97
C HIS A 45 -15.57 -2.66 35.04
N VAL A 46 -15.31 -2.09 36.22
CA VAL A 46 -14.24 -1.09 36.39
C VAL A 46 -12.85 -1.70 36.17
N ALA A 47 -12.59 -2.91 36.67
CA ALA A 47 -11.29 -3.58 36.51
C ALA A 47 -11.02 -4.02 35.07
N SER A 48 -12.05 -4.39 34.30
CA SER A 48 -11.90 -4.81 32.90
C SER A 48 -11.86 -3.64 31.91
N ALA A 49 -12.35 -2.45 32.27
CA ALA A 49 -12.38 -1.29 31.38
C ALA A 49 -10.99 -0.85 30.85
N PRO A 50 -9.91 -0.81 31.67
CA PRO A 50 -8.57 -0.54 31.15
C PRO A 50 -8.10 -1.59 30.13
N LEU A 51 -8.44 -2.86 30.35
CA LEU A 51 -8.07 -3.95 29.43
C LEU A 51 -8.79 -3.84 28.09
N VAL A 52 -10.04 -3.37 28.08
CA VAL A 52 -10.77 -3.07 26.83
C VAL A 52 -10.06 -1.97 26.04
N LEU A 53 -9.69 -0.88 26.71
CA LEU A 53 -8.98 0.25 26.08
C LEU A 53 -7.61 -0.15 25.57
N SER A 54 -6.79 -0.80 26.40
CA SER A 54 -5.46 -1.27 26.01
C SER A 54 -5.55 -2.30 24.87
N GLY A 55 -6.50 -3.22 24.93
CA GLY A 55 -6.71 -4.21 23.89
C GLY A 55 -7.17 -3.59 22.57
N LEU A 56 -8.00 -2.54 22.59
CA LEU A 56 -8.38 -1.80 21.38
C LEU A 56 -7.15 -1.19 20.70
N LEU A 57 -6.28 -0.55 21.48
CA LEU A 57 -5.04 0.03 20.97
C LEU A 57 -4.12 -1.04 20.37
N LEU A 58 -3.95 -2.17 21.06
CA LEU A 58 -3.13 -3.28 20.57
C LEU A 58 -3.69 -3.89 19.29
N VAL A 59 -4.99 -4.20 19.26
CA VAL A 59 -5.66 -4.80 18.10
C VAL A 59 -5.64 -3.87 16.89
N ALA A 60 -5.87 -2.57 17.09
CA ALA A 60 -5.89 -1.59 16.00
C ALA A 60 -4.48 -1.27 15.47
N TRP A 61 -3.47 -1.30 16.33
CA TRP A 61 -2.09 -0.98 15.97
C TRP A 61 -1.36 -2.14 15.32
N PHE A 62 -1.59 -3.38 15.79
CA PHE A 62 -0.82 -4.55 15.36
C PHE A 62 -0.89 -4.87 13.84
N PRO A 63 -2.01 -4.65 13.12
CA PRO A 63 -2.07 -4.78 11.66
C PRO A 63 -1.02 -3.91 10.96
N GLN A 64 -0.77 -2.68 11.41
CA GLN A 64 0.23 -1.81 10.79
C GLN A 64 1.67 -2.38 10.87
N ARG A 65 1.94 -3.28 11.82
CA ARG A 65 3.23 -3.99 11.92
C ARG A 65 3.27 -5.30 11.13
N MET A 66 2.12 -5.82 10.70
CA MET A 66 2.00 -7.05 9.90
C MET A 66 2.30 -6.83 8.42
N LEU A 67 2.07 -5.62 7.89
CA LEU A 67 2.33 -5.31 6.48
C LEU A 67 3.84 -5.13 6.14
N GLY A 68 4.75 -5.65 6.97
CA GLY A 68 6.20 -5.52 6.78
C GLY A 68 6.72 -4.08 6.89
N GLN A 69 8.02 -3.89 6.67
CA GLN A 69 8.60 -2.53 6.58
C GLN A 69 8.25 -1.82 5.26
N ASP A 70 7.56 -2.52 4.35
CA ASP A 70 7.28 -2.07 2.99
C ASP A 70 5.97 -1.27 2.90
N ALA A 71 4.98 -1.55 3.75
CA ALA A 71 3.80 -0.70 3.89
C ALA A 71 4.06 0.49 4.83
N LYS A 72 5.03 1.32 4.48
CA LYS A 72 5.13 2.65 5.06
C LYS A 72 3.99 3.50 4.48
N VAL A 73 3.08 3.97 5.34
CA VAL A 73 2.18 5.07 4.99
C VAL A 73 3.03 6.32 4.80
N ARG A 74 3.57 6.49 3.60
CA ARG A 74 4.39 7.65 3.24
C ARG A 74 3.50 8.72 2.64
N THR A 75 3.70 9.94 3.09
CA THR A 75 3.15 11.09 2.38
C THR A 75 3.81 11.18 1.01
N ARG A 76 3.08 11.67 0.00
CA ARG A 76 3.61 11.86 -1.37
C ARG A 76 4.95 12.61 -1.38
N ALA A 77 5.12 13.56 -0.46
CA ALA A 77 6.36 14.32 -0.29
C ALA A 77 7.56 13.45 0.16
N ALA A 78 7.35 12.51 1.08
CA ALA A 78 8.41 11.60 1.53
C ALA A 78 8.82 10.60 0.44
N HIS A 79 7.88 10.20 -0.41
CA HIS A 79 8.17 9.34 -1.57
C HIS A 79 8.98 10.08 -2.64
N LEU A 80 8.65 11.34 -2.91
CA LEU A 80 9.40 12.17 -3.87
C LEU A 80 10.82 12.47 -3.39
N ALA A 81 11.01 12.75 -2.09
CA ALA A 81 12.33 13.01 -1.54
C ALA A 81 13.26 11.77 -1.54
N GLU A 82 12.70 10.56 -1.38
CA GLU A 82 13.48 9.33 -1.52
C GLU A 82 13.79 8.97 -2.96
N LEU A 83 12.89 9.24 -3.92
CA LEU A 83 13.20 9.09 -5.34
C LEU A 83 14.35 10.00 -5.76
N ASP A 84 14.39 11.23 -5.23
CA ASP A 84 15.49 12.18 -5.46
C ASP A 84 16.80 11.67 -4.82
N ALA A 85 16.71 11.03 -3.65
CA ALA A 85 17.87 10.46 -2.96
C ALA A 85 18.32 9.08 -3.50
N ALA A 86 17.44 8.34 -4.17
CA ALA A 86 17.68 7.00 -4.71
C ALA A 86 18.18 7.02 -6.17
N GLN A 87 18.51 8.19 -6.73
CA GLN A 87 19.17 8.30 -8.04
C GLN A 87 20.50 7.51 -8.14
N ASP A 88 21.05 7.02 -7.01
CA ASP A 88 22.24 6.16 -6.94
C ASP A 88 21.96 4.67 -6.60
N ALA A 89 20.68 4.24 -6.49
CA ALA A 89 20.35 2.85 -6.16
C ALA A 89 19.89 2.04 -7.40
N GLU A 90 20.59 0.92 -7.61
CA GLU A 90 20.40 -0.14 -8.59
C GLU A 90 18.98 -0.28 -9.16
N THR A 91 18.89 -0.12 -10.47
CA THR A 91 17.64 -0.06 -11.24
C THR A 91 16.88 -1.38 -11.17
N ILE A 92 15.80 -1.41 -10.38
CA ILE A 92 14.89 -2.54 -10.29
C ILE A 92 14.33 -2.84 -11.70
N GLU A 93 14.48 -4.10 -12.08
CA GLU A 93 14.16 -4.72 -13.37
C GLU A 93 12.63 -4.79 -13.57
N GLY A 94 12.00 -3.63 -13.76
CA GLY A 94 10.59 -3.55 -14.13
C GLY A 94 10.39 -3.99 -15.59
N ASP A 95 9.62 -5.06 -15.78
CA ASP A 95 9.19 -5.53 -17.09
C ASP A 95 8.30 -4.46 -17.75
N LEU A 96 8.63 -4.03 -18.98
CA LEU A 96 7.97 -2.95 -19.73
C LEU A 96 6.60 -3.39 -20.28
N SER A 97 5.80 -3.98 -19.39
CA SER A 97 4.59 -4.70 -19.70
C SER A 97 3.35 -3.85 -19.41
N CYS A 98 2.34 -3.97 -20.28
CA CYS A 98 1.08 -3.25 -20.09
C CYS A 98 0.42 -3.65 -18.76
N PRO A 99 -0.06 -2.69 -17.95
CA PRO A 99 -0.68 -2.98 -16.67
C PRO A 99 -1.94 -3.85 -16.81
N SER A 100 -2.72 -3.68 -17.88
CA SER A 100 -3.98 -4.41 -18.09
C SER A 100 -3.77 -5.80 -18.69
N CYS A 101 -3.07 -5.91 -19.83
CA CYS A 101 -2.94 -7.19 -20.55
C CYS A 101 -1.59 -7.91 -20.35
N GLY A 102 -0.59 -7.26 -19.75
CA GLY A 102 0.72 -7.86 -19.51
C GLY A 102 1.56 -8.10 -20.77
N THR A 103 1.18 -7.54 -21.91
CA THR A 103 1.99 -7.58 -23.12
C THR A 103 3.08 -6.52 -23.06
N LEU A 104 4.32 -6.88 -23.41
CA LEU A 104 5.42 -5.93 -23.62
C LEU A 104 5.01 -4.85 -24.63
N SER A 105 5.32 -3.59 -24.32
CA SER A 105 5.10 -2.49 -25.26
C SER A 105 6.27 -2.38 -26.23
N GLU A 106 5.97 -2.26 -27.53
CA GLU A 106 6.96 -2.05 -28.60
C GLU A 106 7.45 -0.59 -28.68
N ASP A 107 6.78 0.30 -27.94
CA ASP A 107 7.03 1.74 -27.90
C ASP A 107 7.91 2.16 -26.71
N LEU A 108 8.30 1.20 -25.86
CA LEU A 108 9.25 1.39 -24.76
C LEU A 108 10.46 0.49 -24.96
N GLU A 109 11.64 1.06 -24.74
CA GLU A 109 12.90 0.32 -24.79
C GLU A 109 13.77 0.72 -23.60
N ARG A 110 14.47 -0.24 -22.99
CA ARG A 110 15.44 0.06 -21.92
C ARG A 110 16.85 -0.04 -22.48
N ARG A 111 17.63 1.04 -22.34
CA ARG A 111 19.07 1.07 -22.68
C ARG A 111 19.86 1.64 -21.51
N ASP A 112 20.90 0.94 -21.07
CA ASP A 112 21.79 1.36 -19.96
C ASP A 112 21.05 1.80 -18.69
N GLY A 113 20.00 1.06 -18.29
CA GLY A 113 19.19 1.37 -17.10
C GLY A 113 18.17 2.50 -17.29
N ARG A 114 18.22 3.24 -18.39
CA ARG A 114 17.26 4.32 -18.73
C ARG A 114 16.15 3.80 -19.62
N VAL A 115 14.97 4.40 -19.49
CA VAL A 115 13.79 4.06 -20.30
C VAL A 115 13.67 5.09 -21.43
N PHE A 116 13.65 4.57 -22.65
CA PHE A 116 13.45 5.32 -23.88
C PHE A 116 12.03 5.09 -24.39
N VAL A 117 11.40 6.16 -24.86
CA VAL A 117 10.05 6.16 -25.41
C VAL A 117 10.12 6.51 -26.89
N ARG A 118 9.33 5.82 -27.71
CA ARG A 118 9.18 6.15 -29.12
C ARG A 118 8.48 7.50 -29.29
N CYS A 119 9.05 8.36 -30.13
CA CYS A 119 8.48 9.67 -30.45
C CYS A 119 7.22 9.50 -31.31
N MET A 120 6.10 10.10 -30.88
CA MET A 120 4.80 9.98 -31.54
C MET A 120 4.42 11.19 -32.41
N SER A 121 5.39 11.92 -32.95
CA SER A 121 5.09 13.04 -33.87
C SER A 121 5.14 12.59 -35.32
N ALA A 122 4.24 13.12 -36.15
CA ALA A 122 4.03 12.68 -37.53
C ALA A 122 5.28 12.75 -38.43
N ASP A 123 6.25 13.60 -38.07
CA ASP A 123 7.48 13.85 -38.84
C ASP A 123 8.76 13.42 -38.10
N CYS A 124 8.64 12.65 -37.00
CA CYS A 124 9.81 12.21 -36.22
C CYS A 124 9.65 10.77 -35.74
N GLU A 125 10.30 9.87 -36.46
CA GLU A 125 10.57 8.51 -36.00
C GLU A 125 11.91 8.49 -35.29
N GLY A 126 11.86 8.49 -33.96
CA GLY A 126 13.04 8.49 -33.11
C GLY A 126 12.73 7.98 -31.71
N TRP A 127 13.77 7.83 -30.92
CA TRP A 127 13.68 7.52 -29.50
C TRP A 127 14.08 8.75 -28.70
N GLY A 128 13.55 8.89 -27.49
CA GLY A 128 13.97 9.90 -26.53
C GLY A 128 13.85 9.36 -25.11
N GLU A 129 14.65 9.91 -24.20
CA GLU A 129 14.58 9.56 -22.78
C GLU A 129 13.23 10.00 -22.18
N LEU A 130 12.72 9.23 -21.21
CA LEU A 130 11.53 9.58 -20.45
C LEU A 130 11.67 10.98 -19.80
N ASP A 131 10.65 11.83 -19.98
CA ASP A 131 10.65 13.26 -19.58
C ASP A 131 11.72 14.15 -20.26
N GLY A 132 12.40 13.62 -21.28
CA GLY A 132 13.36 14.33 -22.10
C GLY A 132 12.79 14.82 -23.45
N THR A 133 13.69 15.01 -24.40
CA THR A 133 13.38 15.33 -25.78
C THR A 133 13.78 14.19 -26.70
N CYS A 134 13.06 14.04 -27.80
CA CYS A 134 13.40 13.12 -28.87
C CYS A 134 14.77 13.46 -29.48
N ASP A 135 15.64 12.46 -29.60
CA ASP A 135 17.00 12.64 -30.15
C ASP A 135 16.97 13.12 -31.61
N ALA A 136 15.94 12.72 -32.37
CA ALA A 136 15.84 13.00 -33.79
C ALA A 136 15.22 14.38 -34.13
N CYS A 137 14.36 14.93 -33.27
CA CYS A 137 13.56 16.12 -33.60
C CYS A 137 13.42 17.13 -32.47
N SER A 138 14.04 16.87 -31.32
CA SER A 138 14.00 17.74 -30.13
C SER A 138 12.59 18.09 -29.63
N THR A 139 11.56 17.32 -30.03
CA THR A 139 10.20 17.44 -29.49
C THR A 139 10.12 16.77 -28.13
N PRO A 140 9.23 17.22 -27.22
CA PRO A 140 9.03 16.55 -25.94
C PRO A 140 8.56 15.10 -26.14
N THR A 141 9.08 14.17 -25.34
CA THR A 141 8.63 12.77 -25.38
C THR A 141 7.18 12.63 -24.88
N PRO A 142 6.42 11.65 -25.39
CA PRO A 142 5.03 11.49 -24.99
C PRO A 142 4.94 10.94 -23.56
N SER A 143 4.12 11.58 -22.72
CA SER A 143 3.86 11.14 -21.34
C SER A 143 2.79 10.04 -21.23
N ARG A 144 2.10 9.74 -22.33
CA ARG A 144 1.03 8.74 -22.44
C ARG A 144 1.25 7.82 -23.62
N LEU A 145 1.00 6.53 -23.43
CA LEU A 145 1.03 5.51 -24.47
C LEU A 145 -0.31 4.77 -24.53
N THR A 146 -0.70 4.43 -25.75
CA THR A 146 -1.84 3.56 -26.00
C THR A 146 -1.33 2.16 -26.32
N CYS A 147 -1.68 1.18 -25.51
CA CYS A 147 -1.29 -0.20 -25.74
C CYS A 147 -1.98 -0.73 -27.02
N VAL A 148 -1.19 -1.22 -27.99
CA VAL A 148 -1.71 -1.79 -29.25
C VAL A 148 -2.56 -3.06 -28.99
N ALA A 149 -2.23 -3.83 -27.95
CA ALA A 149 -2.91 -5.10 -27.67
C ALA A 149 -4.30 -4.93 -27.00
N CYS A 150 -4.44 -3.99 -26.06
CA CYS A 150 -5.69 -3.82 -25.29
C CYS A 150 -6.37 -2.46 -25.47
N GLY A 151 -5.76 -1.53 -26.21
CA GLY A 151 -6.29 -0.18 -26.42
C GLY A 151 -6.25 0.73 -25.18
N LEU A 152 -5.61 0.30 -24.10
CA LEU A 152 -5.51 1.09 -22.88
C LEU A 152 -4.58 2.29 -23.11
N ASN A 153 -5.11 3.50 -22.94
CA ASN A 153 -4.34 4.73 -22.91
C ASN A 153 -3.96 5.10 -21.46
N THR A 154 -2.69 4.89 -21.11
CA THR A 154 -2.17 5.08 -19.75
C THR A 154 -0.84 5.83 -19.80
N THR A 155 -0.36 6.30 -18.65
CA THR A 155 0.91 7.05 -18.59
C THR A 155 2.11 6.11 -18.73
N VAL A 156 3.25 6.62 -19.21
CA VAL A 156 4.48 5.81 -19.34
C VAL A 156 4.88 5.22 -17.98
N ILE A 157 4.69 5.99 -16.90
CA ILE A 157 5.02 5.59 -15.53
C ILE A 157 4.26 4.33 -15.12
N ASP A 158 3.01 4.12 -15.58
CA ASP A 158 2.22 2.94 -15.24
C ASP A 158 2.79 1.64 -15.83
N TYR A 159 3.65 1.73 -16.85
CA TYR A 159 4.41 0.59 -17.40
C TYR A 159 5.70 0.29 -16.61
N LEU A 160 6.12 1.19 -15.72
CA LEU A 160 7.34 1.04 -14.90
C LEU A 160 7.05 0.51 -13.49
N VAL A 161 5.78 0.38 -13.13
CA VAL A 161 5.37 -0.16 -11.84
C VAL A 161 5.48 -1.68 -11.89
N SER A 162 6.31 -2.26 -11.01
CA SER A 162 6.44 -3.71 -10.89
C SER A 162 5.12 -4.32 -10.44
N LYS A 163 4.64 -5.35 -11.17
CA LYS A 163 3.48 -6.18 -10.78
C LYS A 163 3.79 -7.13 -9.61
N GLU A 164 4.96 -7.00 -8.99
CA GLU A 164 5.43 -7.87 -7.90
C GLU A 164 5.11 -7.27 -6.51
N ALA A 165 4.47 -6.09 -6.47
CA ALA A 165 4.22 -5.33 -5.24
C ALA A 165 2.83 -5.57 -4.61
N TRP A 166 2.20 -6.71 -4.89
CA TRP A 166 0.94 -7.13 -4.26
C TRP A 166 1.01 -8.53 -3.67
#